data_AF-A0A7W6HD14-F1
#
_entry.id   AF-A0A7W6HD14-F1
#
_cell.length_a   1.000
_cell.length_b   1.000
_cell.length_c   1.000
_cell.angle_alpha   90.00
_cell.angle_beta   90.00
_cell.angle_gamma   90.00
#
_symmetry.space_group_name_H-M   'P 1'
#
loop_
_entity.id
_entity.type
_entity.pdbx_description
1 polymer ?
#
loop_
_entity_poly.entity_id
_entity_poly.type
_entity_poly.pdbx_seq_one_letter_code
_entity_poly.pdbx_strand_id
1 'polypeptide(L)'
;MSATISHSEDRPRTRVKERAEEQSSAMDEAQQAAIRMLANDLHRLNQSVMKAVESGVSVELVRSARHHGGDGNWGDLLIPVVVKTGT
;
A
#
# COMPACT_ATOMS: atom_id res chain seq x y z
N MET A 1 33.29 35.52 -21.21
CA MET A 1 31.93 35.71 -20.67
C MET A 1 31.29 34.33 -20.60
N SER A 2 31.25 33.72 -19.42
CA SER A 2 30.68 32.37 -19.22
C SER A 2 29.40 32.52 -18.40
N ALA A 3 28.27 32.16 -18.98
CA ALA A 3 26.97 32.23 -18.31
C ALA A 3 26.78 30.99 -17.44
N THR A 4 26.83 31.16 -16.12
CA THR A 4 26.45 30.12 -15.16
C THR A 4 24.92 29.99 -15.17
N ILE A 5 24.39 28.93 -15.77
CA ILE A 5 22.97 28.59 -15.67
C ILE A 5 22.72 27.99 -14.27
N SER A 6 22.13 28.80 -13.39
CA SER A 6 21.57 28.34 -12.12
C SER A 6 20.38 27.42 -12.41
N HIS A 7 20.54 26.12 -12.16
CA HIS A 7 19.41 25.20 -12.10
C HIS A 7 18.74 25.41 -10.74
N SER A 8 17.73 26.27 -10.68
CA SER A 8 16.82 26.26 -9.53
C SER A 8 16.09 24.93 -9.55
N GLU A 9 16.39 24.08 -8.56
CA GLU A 9 15.66 22.85 -8.27
C GLU A 9 14.22 23.16 -7.86
N ASP A 10 13.35 23.46 -8.82
CA ASP A 10 11.91 23.44 -8.62
C ASP A 10 11.41 22.00 -8.81
N ARG A 11 11.90 21.09 -7.95
CA ARG A 11 11.23 19.79 -7.80
C ARG A 11 9.92 20.08 -7.07
N PRO A 12 8.76 19.70 -7.61
CA PRO A 12 7.49 19.95 -6.94
C PRO A 12 7.56 19.32 -5.55
N ARG A 13 7.48 20.17 -4.52
CA ARG A 13 7.42 19.73 -3.12
C ARG A 13 6.12 18.95 -2.94
N THR A 14 6.17 17.63 -3.13
CA THR A 14 5.06 16.75 -2.81
C THR A 14 4.83 16.81 -1.30
N ARG A 15 3.77 17.51 -0.89
CA ARG A 15 3.29 17.64 0.50
C ARG A 15 2.65 16.33 0.98
N VAL A 16 3.37 15.21 0.85
CA VAL A 16 2.87 13.85 1.16
C VAL A 16 2.45 13.77 2.61
N LYS A 17 3.27 14.32 3.52
CA LYS A 17 3.02 14.32 4.95
C LYS A 17 1.78 15.15 5.33
N GLU A 18 1.70 16.41 4.88
CA GLU A 18 0.54 17.28 5.19
C GLU A 18 -0.75 16.73 4.59
N ARG A 19 -0.73 16.15 3.38
CA ARG A 19 -1.92 15.49 2.81
C ARG A 19 -2.35 14.27 3.62
N ALA A 20 -1.41 13.47 4.11
CA ALA A 20 -1.72 12.34 4.98
C ALA A 20 -2.30 12.82 6.32
N GLU A 21 -1.78 13.91 6.89
CA GLU A 21 -2.26 14.51 8.14
C GLU A 21 -3.66 15.12 7.98
N GLU A 22 -3.90 15.89 6.91
CA GLU A 22 -5.21 16.46 6.56
C GLU A 22 -6.27 15.39 6.26
N GLN A 23 -5.90 14.30 5.56
CA GLN A 23 -6.82 13.18 5.36
C GLN A 23 -7.10 12.45 6.68
N SER A 24 -6.13 12.32 7.57
CA SER A 24 -6.34 11.67 8.87
C SER A 24 -7.26 12.48 9.79
N SER A 25 -7.19 13.81 9.74
CA SER A 25 -8.01 14.71 10.57
C SER A 25 -9.44 14.85 10.07
N ALA A 26 -9.71 14.49 8.81
CA ALA A 26 -11.05 14.42 8.23
C ALA A 26 -11.78 13.10 8.51
N MET A 27 -11.08 12.08 9.03
CA MET A 27 -11.66 10.77 9.31
C MET A 27 -12.17 10.65 10.74
N ASP A 28 -13.32 10.00 10.89
CA ASP A 28 -13.84 9.67 12.21
C ASP A 28 -12.99 8.58 12.89
N GLU A 29 -13.17 8.42 14.21
CA GLU A 29 -12.39 7.47 15.00
C GLU A 29 -12.54 6.02 14.54
N ALA A 30 -13.72 5.64 14.05
CA ALA A 30 -14.00 4.29 13.57
C ALA A 30 -13.25 4.01 12.26
N GLN A 31 -13.24 4.97 11.33
CA GLN A 31 -12.46 4.91 10.09
C GLN A 31 -10.96 4.82 10.39
N GLN A 32 -10.45 5.64 11.32
CA GLN A 32 -9.04 5.56 11.73
C GLN A 32 -8.71 4.20 12.35
N ALA A 33 -9.58 3.65 13.21
CA ALA A 33 -9.39 2.32 13.79
C ALA A 33 -9.36 1.23 12.71
N ALA A 34 -10.29 1.27 11.75
CA ALA A 34 -10.33 0.33 10.63
C ALA A 34 -9.06 0.39 9.77
N ILE A 35 -8.52 1.57 9.49
CA ILE A 35 -7.25 1.74 8.75
C ILE A 35 -6.08 1.13 9.53
N ARG A 36 -5.99 1.38 10.84
CA ARG A 36 -4.93 0.81 11.68
C ARG A 36 -5.01 -0.71 11.70
N MET A 37 -6.20 -1.29 11.80
CA MET A 37 -6.41 -2.73 11.72
C MET A 37 -5.95 -3.28 10.38
N LEU A 38 -6.38 -2.67 9.27
CA LEU A 38 -5.98 -3.08 7.93
C LEU A 38 -4.45 -3.04 7.75
N ALA A 39 -3.78 -1.99 8.23
CA ALA A 39 -2.33 -1.88 8.16
C ALA A 39 -1.62 -2.99 8.95
N ASN A 40 -2.13 -3.32 10.14
CA ASN A 40 -1.60 -4.43 10.96
C ASN A 40 -1.79 -5.79 10.27
N ASP A 41 -2.96 -6.03 9.69
CA ASP A 41 -3.26 -7.28 9.00
C ASP A 41 -2.43 -7.44 7.72
N LEU A 42 -2.23 -6.35 6.97
CA LEU A 42 -1.35 -6.34 5.81
C LEU A 42 0.10 -6.64 6.21
N HIS A 43 0.59 -6.07 7.32
CA HIS A 43 1.92 -6.38 7.82
C HIS A 43 2.05 -7.87 8.18
N ARG A 44 1.04 -8.44 8.86
CA ARG A 44 1.00 -9.88 9.18
C ARG A 44 0.97 -10.75 7.92
N LEU A 45 0.19 -10.38 6.92
CA LEU A 45 0.16 -11.07 5.63
C LEU A 45 1.55 -11.07 4.97
N ASN A 46 2.23 -9.91 4.94
CA ASN A 46 3.58 -9.81 4.39
C ASN A 46 4.57 -10.74 5.12
N GLN A 47 4.48 -10.82 6.44
CA GLN A 47 5.29 -11.77 7.23
C GLN A 47 4.99 -13.24 6.87
N SER A 48 3.72 -13.59 6.66
CA SER A 48 3.33 -14.94 6.23
C SER A 48 3.83 -15.26 4.82
N VAL A 49 3.79 -14.29 3.89
CA VAL A 49 4.35 -14.45 2.54
C VAL A 49 5.85 -14.71 2.60
N MET A 50 6.60 -13.93 3.40
CA MET A 50 8.05 -14.13 3.56
C MET A 50 8.38 -15.54 4.06
N LYS A 51 7.66 -16.03 5.07
CA LYS A 51 7.84 -17.40 5.60
C LYS A 51 7.53 -18.48 4.55
N ALA A 52 6.49 -18.29 3.75
CA ALA A 52 6.18 -19.22 2.66
C ALA A 52 7.31 -19.24 1.62
N VAL A 53 7.87 -18.07 1.27
CA VAL A 53 9.02 -17.97 0.37
C VAL A 53 10.26 -18.64 0.94
N GLU A 54 10.56 -18.42 2.22
CA GLU A 54 11.66 -19.10 2.93
C GLU A 54 11.48 -20.62 2.98
N SER A 55 10.24 -21.11 2.92
CA SER A 55 9.92 -22.55 2.84
C SER A 55 10.08 -23.15 1.43
N GLY A 56 10.42 -22.34 0.43
CA GLY A 56 10.72 -22.79 -0.93
C GLY A 56 9.55 -22.75 -1.91
N VAL A 57 8.51 -21.96 -1.64
CA VAL A 57 7.41 -21.71 -2.60
C VAL A 57 7.37 -20.25 -3.04
N SER A 58 6.95 -20.00 -4.27
CA SER A 58 6.62 -18.66 -4.74
C SER A 58 5.17 -18.33 -4.39
N VAL A 59 4.90 -17.09 -4.00
CA VAL A 59 3.55 -16.60 -3.66
C VAL A 59 3.25 -15.34 -4.46
N GLU A 60 2.12 -15.33 -5.16
CA GLU A 60 1.57 -14.17 -5.85
C GLU A 60 0.21 -13.82 -5.24
N LEU A 61 -0.04 -12.54 -4.96
CA LEU A 61 -1.36 -12.08 -4.53
C LEU A 61 -2.14 -11.58 -5.74
N VAL A 62 -3.19 -12.30 -6.11
CA VAL A 62 -4.04 -11.97 -7.26
C VAL A 62 -5.35 -11.38 -6.75
N ARG A 63 -5.82 -10.30 -7.37
CA ARG A 63 -7.14 -9.76 -7.08
C ARG A 63 -8.22 -10.68 -7.63
N SER A 64 -9.03 -11.26 -6.75
CA SER A 64 -10.14 -12.14 -7.11
C SER A 64 -11.44 -11.37 -7.31
N ALA A 65 -11.64 -10.31 -6.53
CA ALA A 65 -12.86 -9.50 -6.55
C ALA A 65 -12.59 -8.09 -6.03
N ARG A 66 -13.59 -7.23 -6.14
CA ARG A 66 -13.63 -5.92 -5.49
C ARG A 66 -14.88 -5.83 -4.64
N HIS A 67 -14.70 -5.52 -3.36
CA HIS A 67 -15.81 -5.20 -2.48
C HIS A 67 -16.22 -3.75 -2.69
N HIS A 68 -17.51 -3.49 -2.77
CA HIS A 68 -18.09 -2.15 -2.90
C HIS A 68 -18.99 -1.87 -1.70
N GLY A 69 -18.73 -0.77 -1.00
CA GLY A 69 -19.41 -0.40 0.25
C GLY A 69 -20.64 0.50 0.10
N GLY A 70 -21.18 0.68 -1.12
CA GLY A 70 -22.38 1.49 -1.38
C GLY A 70 -22.10 2.98 -1.67
N ASP A 71 -21.29 3.66 -0.85
CA ASP A 71 -21.04 5.11 -0.97
C ASP A 71 -19.87 5.48 -1.89
N GLY A 72 -19.62 4.67 -2.92
CA GLY A 72 -18.47 4.82 -3.82
C GLY A 72 -17.14 4.30 -3.25
N ASN A 73 -17.11 3.89 -1.98
CA ASN A 73 -15.96 3.22 -1.36
C ASN A 73 -15.78 1.80 -1.91
N TRP A 74 -14.54 1.39 -2.13
CA TRP A 74 -14.21 0.05 -2.61
C TRP A 74 -12.87 -0.44 -2.08
N GLY A 75 -12.69 -1.76 -2.07
CA GLY A 75 -11.44 -2.41 -1.67
C GLY A 75 -11.22 -3.71 -2.43
N ASP A 76 -9.97 -4.04 -2.69
CA ASP A 76 -9.61 -5.26 -3.41
C ASP A 76 -9.57 -6.47 -2.47
N LEU A 77 -10.15 -7.57 -2.92
CA LEU A 77 -10.05 -8.86 -2.24
C LEU A 77 -8.99 -9.69 -2.97
N LEU A 78 -7.98 -10.11 -2.23
CA LEU A 78 -6.81 -10.83 -2.74
C LEU A 78 -6.91 -12.31 -2.41
N ILE A 79 -6.45 -13.15 -3.31
CA ILE A 79 -6.19 -14.57 -3.09
C ILE A 79 -4.71 -14.86 -3.33
N PRO A 80 -4.06 -15.70 -2.50
CA PRO A 80 -2.71 -16.15 -2.79
C PRO A 80 -2.73 -17.27 -3.83
N VAL A 81 -1.94 -17.12 -4.88
CA VAL A 81 -1.54 -18.19 -5.80
C VAL A 81 -0.17 -18.67 -5.37
N VAL A 82 -0.06 -19.95 -5.02
CA VAL A 82 1.18 -20.55 -4.49
C VAL A 82 1.72 -21.56 -5.49
N VAL A 83 2.98 -21.40 -5.89
CA VAL A 83 3.63 -22.23 -6.90
C VAL A 83 4.94 -22.76 -6.34
N LYS A 84 5.19 -24.06 -6.49
CA LYS A 84 6.51 -24.63 -6.20
C LYS A 84 7.42 -24.37 -7.40
N THR A 85 8.53 -23.68 -7.19
CA THR A 85 9.54 -23.53 -8.25
C THR A 85 10.09 -24.91 -8.57
N GLY A 86 9.97 -25.33 -9.83
CA GLY A 86 10.43 -26.66 -10.27
C GLY A 86 11.93 -26.83 -10.04
N THR A 87 12.31 -27.96 -9.44
CA THR A 87 13.69 -28.47 -9.38
C THR A 87 14.12 -29.00 -10.73
#